data_AF-A0A371WYF5-F1
#
_entry.id   AF-A0A371WYF5-F1
#
_cell.length_a   1.000
_cell.length_b   1.000
_cell.length_c   1.000
_cell.angle_alpha   90.00
_cell.angle_beta   90.00
_cell.angle_gamma   90.00
#
_symmetry.space_group_name_H-M   'P 1'
#
loop_
_entity.id
_entity.type
_entity.pdbx_description
1 polymer ?
#
loop_
_entity_poly.entity_id
_entity_poly.type
_entity_poly.pdbx_seq_one_letter_code
_entity_poly.pdbx_strand_id
1 'polypeptide(L)'
;MANEEARALEERQGLRPGRNQQLVYDALVKSGRPMRAYELLKLLHADGIRSPLQVYRALDKLVREGKARRIETLRAFAVCGQSGQDGQVAVTICT
;
A
#
# COMPACT_ATOMS: atom_id res chain seq x y z
N MET A 1 11.04 -14.96 17.62
CA MET A 1 10.71 -14.13 18.80
C MET A 1 10.98 -12.63 18.62
N ALA A 2 11.84 -12.18 17.70
CA ALA A 2 12.13 -10.73 17.49
C ALA A 2 11.10 -9.93 16.64
N ASN A 3 9.96 -10.51 16.30
CA ASN A 3 8.92 -9.86 15.46
C ASN A 3 7.63 -9.55 16.23
N GLU A 4 7.56 -9.99 17.50
CA GLU A 4 6.36 -9.87 18.33
C GLU A 4 6.35 -8.55 19.09
N GLU A 5 7.52 -8.07 19.52
CA GLU A 5 7.70 -6.79 20.22
C GLU A 5 7.39 -5.58 19.31
N ALA A 6 7.65 -5.69 18.00
CA ALA A 6 7.32 -4.66 17.02
C ALA A 6 5.80 -4.51 16.81
N ARG A 7 5.03 -5.58 17.01
CA ARG A 7 3.56 -5.56 16.88
C ARG A 7 2.88 -4.84 18.05
N ALA A 8 3.45 -4.97 19.26
CA ALA A 8 2.88 -4.38 20.47
C ALA A 8 3.02 -2.85 20.56
N LEU A 9 4.05 -2.27 19.93
CA LEU A 9 4.25 -0.81 19.86
C LEU A 9 3.32 -0.13 18.85
N GLU A 10 2.93 -0.83 17.79
CA GLU A 10 2.07 -0.29 16.73
C GLU A 10 0.58 -0.25 17.13
N GLU A 11 0.15 -1.16 18.01
CA GLU A 11 -1.25 -1.29 18.45
C GLU A 11 -1.72 -0.15 19.38
N ARG A 12 -0.80 0.57 20.03
CA ARG A 12 -1.11 1.77 20.84
C ARG A 12 -1.23 3.05 20.03
N GLN A 13 -0.80 3.05 18.76
CA GLN A 13 -0.80 4.24 17.91
C GLN A 13 -2.01 4.25 16.98
N GLY A 14 -3.21 4.25 17.57
CA GLY A 14 -4.46 4.45 16.85
C GLY A 14 -4.37 5.61 15.84
N LEU A 15 -4.36 5.24 14.56
CA LEU A 15 -5.00 5.93 13.45
C LEU A 15 -4.42 7.29 13.02
N ARG A 16 -3.10 7.37 12.79
CA ARG A 16 -2.58 8.29 11.76
C ARG A 16 -1.68 7.54 10.79
N PRO A 17 -1.96 7.56 9.47
CA PRO A 17 -1.02 7.01 8.52
C PRO A 17 0.31 7.75 8.67
N GLY A 18 1.38 7.02 8.94
CA GLY A 18 2.72 7.57 8.92
C GLY A 18 3.00 8.20 7.55
N ARG A 19 3.92 9.18 7.50
CA ARG A 19 4.23 9.95 6.28
C ARG A 19 4.37 9.07 5.02
N ASN A 20 5.07 7.95 5.13
CA ASN A 20 5.29 7.03 4.00
C ASN A 20 4.01 6.28 3.59
N GLN A 21 3.14 5.92 4.54
CA GLN A 21 1.84 5.31 4.22
C GLN A 21 0.96 6.29 3.46
N GLN A 22 0.91 7.56 3.92
CA GLN A 22 0.13 8.59 3.25
C GLN A 22 0.64 8.82 1.83
N LEU A 23 1.95 8.98 1.65
CA LEU A 23 2.57 9.16 0.33
C LEU A 23 2.26 7.99 -0.63
N VAL A 24 2.39 6.74 -0.15
CA VAL A 24 2.09 5.55 -0.96
C VAL A 24 0.60 5.50 -1.31
N TYR A 25 -0.27 5.77 -0.36
CA TYR A 25 -1.71 5.80 -0.56
C TYR A 25 -2.11 6.89 -1.57
N ASP A 26 -1.62 8.12 -1.40
CA ASP A 26 -1.83 9.23 -2.33
C ASP A 26 -1.36 8.88 -3.74
N ALA A 27 -0.19 8.26 -3.88
CA ALA A 27 0.31 7.84 -5.19
C ALA A 27 -0.61 6.81 -5.85
N LEU A 28 -1.13 5.83 -5.10
CA LEU A 28 -2.09 4.84 -5.58
C LEU A 28 -3.45 5.46 -5.94
N VAL A 29 -3.93 6.43 -5.16
CA VAL A 29 -5.18 7.16 -5.45
C VAL A 29 -5.01 7.98 -6.72
N LYS A 30 -3.92 8.74 -6.82
CA LYS A 30 -3.63 9.61 -7.98
C LYS A 30 -3.42 8.82 -9.27
N SER A 31 -2.85 7.60 -9.20
CA SER A 31 -2.65 6.78 -10.39
C SER A 31 -3.96 6.22 -10.94
N GLY A 32 -4.97 6.00 -10.09
CA GLY A 32 -6.25 5.39 -10.45
C GLY A 32 -6.13 3.96 -11.01
N ARG A 33 -4.94 3.35 -10.93
CA ARG A 33 -4.62 2.04 -11.51
C ARG A 33 -3.73 1.22 -10.56
N PRO A 34 -3.75 -0.12 -10.66
CA PRO A 34 -2.79 -0.94 -9.96
C PRO A 34 -1.35 -0.53 -10.29
N MET A 35 -0.50 -0.37 -9.28
CA MET A 35 0.91 -0.03 -9.43
C MET A 35 1.81 -1.04 -8.74
N ARG A 36 2.95 -1.35 -9.38
CA ARG A 36 3.98 -2.18 -8.77
C ARG A 36 4.74 -1.40 -7.69
N ALA A 37 5.28 -2.09 -6.70
CA ALA A 37 6.06 -1.46 -5.62
C ALA A 37 7.26 -0.66 -6.14
N TYR A 38 7.91 -1.12 -7.22
CA TYR A 38 9.03 -0.40 -7.82
C TYR A 38 8.61 0.84 -8.61
N GLU A 39 7.41 0.87 -9.19
CA GLU A 39 6.85 2.10 -9.80
C GLU A 39 6.61 3.15 -8.71
N LEU A 40 5.98 2.73 -7.60
CA LEU A 40 5.79 3.57 -6.42
C LEU A 40 7.11 4.11 -5.86
N LEU A 41 8.14 3.26 -5.75
CA LEU A 41 9.45 3.68 -5.28
C LEU A 41 10.06 4.78 -6.16
N LYS A 42 9.96 4.66 -7.48
CA LYS A 42 10.48 5.67 -8.41
C LYS A 42 9.74 7.00 -8.27
N LEU A 43 8.42 6.96 -8.16
CA LEU A 43 7.59 8.17 -8.00
C LEU A 43 7.89 8.88 -6.68
N LEU A 44 7.98 8.12 -5.59
CA LEU A 44 8.12 8.64 -4.23
C LEU A 44 9.58 8.92 -3.83
N HIS A 45 10.53 8.71 -4.74
CA HIS A 45 11.94 9.02 -4.50
C HIS A 45 12.14 10.53 -4.30
N ALA A 46 11.38 11.35 -5.05
CA ALA A 46 11.36 12.81 -4.90
C ALA A 46 10.77 13.24 -3.54
N ASP A 47 9.78 12.50 -3.03
CA ASP A 47 9.17 12.72 -1.72
C ASP A 47 9.98 12.14 -0.55
N GLY A 48 11.19 11.63 -0.81
CA GLY A 48 12.14 11.18 0.21
C GLY A 48 12.07 9.70 0.58
N ILE A 49 11.30 8.87 -0.14
CA ILE A 49 11.33 7.42 0.02
C ILE A 49 12.50 6.86 -0.78
N ARG A 50 13.54 6.36 -0.08
CA ARG A 50 14.79 5.92 -0.72
C ARG A 50 15.02 4.42 -0.73
N SER A 51 14.18 3.65 -0.03
CA SER A 51 14.35 2.20 0.10
C SER A 51 13.08 1.43 -0.30
N PRO A 52 13.21 0.35 -1.09
CA PRO A 52 12.10 -0.56 -1.37
C PRO A 52 11.40 -1.05 -0.09
N LEU A 53 12.15 -1.30 0.98
CA LEU A 53 11.59 -1.78 2.25
C LEU A 53 10.59 -0.80 2.86
N GLN A 54 10.81 0.51 2.70
CA GLN A 54 9.88 1.53 3.18
C GLN A 54 8.55 1.48 2.42
N VAL A 55 8.60 1.24 1.11
CA VAL A 55 7.42 1.06 0.27
C VAL A 55 6.67 -0.22 0.66
N TYR A 56 7.37 -1.35 0.78
CA TYR A 56 6.74 -2.61 1.18
C TYR A 56 6.11 -2.54 2.58
N ARG A 57 6.78 -1.90 3.55
CA ARG A 57 6.21 -1.69 4.89
C ARG A 57 4.96 -0.81 4.86
N ALA A 58 4.97 0.25 4.07
CA ALA A 58 3.80 1.10 3.90
C ALA A 58 2.64 0.35 3.25
N LEU A 59 2.92 -0.42 2.18
CA LEU A 59 1.94 -1.24 1.49
C LEU A 59 1.36 -2.34 2.38
N ASP A 60 2.18 -3.04 3.16
CA ASP A 60 1.72 -4.08 4.08
C ASP A 60 0.73 -3.52 5.12
N LYS A 61 1.04 -2.35 5.68
CA LYS A 61 0.12 -1.66 6.58
C LYS A 61 -1.17 -1.23 5.88
N LEU A 62 -1.09 -0.65 4.67
CA LEU A 62 -2.29 -0.25 3.92
C LEU A 62 -3.18 -1.45 3.56
N VAL A 63 -2.58 -2.62 3.30
CA VAL A 63 -3.30 -3.87 3.05
C VAL A 63 -3.94 -4.38 4.35
N ARG A 64 -3.22 -4.39 5.46
CA ARG A 64 -3.77 -4.74 6.79
C ARG A 64 -4.92 -3.83 7.21
N GLU A 65 -4.85 -2.54 6.89
CA GLU A 65 -5.90 -1.55 7.16
C GLU A 65 -7.07 -1.61 6.17
N GLY A 66 -7.01 -2.46 5.13
CA GLY A 66 -8.05 -2.57 4.11
C GLY A 66 -8.11 -1.39 3.12
N LYS A 67 -7.16 -0.46 3.16
CA LYS A 67 -7.07 0.71 2.28
C LYS A 67 -6.48 0.38 0.91
N ALA A 68 -5.70 -0.69 0.82
CA ALA A 68 -5.13 -1.18 -0.43
C ALA A 68 -5.31 -2.70 -0.55
N ARG A 69 -5.32 -3.20 -1.78
CA ARG A 69 -5.36 -4.63 -2.09
C ARG A 69 -4.17 -4.99 -2.97
N ARG A 70 -3.57 -6.15 -2.68
CA ARG A 70 -2.53 -6.76 -3.53
C ARG A 70 -3.19 -7.60 -4.62
N ILE A 71 -2.69 -7.44 -5.84
CA ILE A 71 -3.14 -8.17 -7.04
C ILE A 71 -2.02 -9.12 -7.41
N GLU A 72 -2.16 -10.39 -7.01
CA GLU A 72 -1.09 -11.39 -7.14
C GLU A 72 -0.66 -11.60 -8.60
N THR A 73 -1.62 -11.69 -9.53
CA THR A 73 -1.36 -11.91 -10.97
C THR A 73 -0.48 -10.82 -11.59
N LEU A 74 -0.62 -9.57 -11.14
CA LEU A 74 0.11 -8.42 -11.68
C LEU A 74 1.30 -7.99 -10.81
N ARG A 75 1.47 -8.63 -9.64
CA ARG A 75 2.42 -8.20 -8.59
C ARG A 75 2.28 -6.70 -8.29
N ALA A 76 1.04 -6.23 -8.24
CA ALA A 76 0.69 -4.82 -8.14
C ALA A 76 -0.24 -4.57 -6.94
N PHE A 77 -0.40 -3.30 -6.59
CA PHE A 77 -1.23 -2.84 -5.49
C PHE A 77 -2.22 -1.80 -6.01
N ALA A 78 -3.47 -1.86 -5.57
CA ALA A 78 -4.51 -0.91 -5.92
C ALA A 78 -5.21 -0.40 -4.66
N VAL A 79 -5.76 0.82 -4.71
CA VAL A 79 -6.59 1.35 -3.63
C VAL A 79 -7.87 0.53 -3.54
N CYS A 80 -8.29 0.20 -2.32
CA CYS A 80 -9.61 -0.37 -2.10
C CYS A 80 -10.64 0.75 -2.27
N GLY A 81 -11.40 0.74 -3.36
CA GLY A 81 -12.45 1.72 -3.60
C GLY A 81 -13.53 1.61 -2.51
N GLN A 82 -14.06 2.75 -2.06
CA GLN A 82 -15.19 2.84 -1.13
C GLN A 82 -16.51 2.39 -1.78
N SER A 83 -16.54 1.24 -2.43
CA SER A 83 -17.76 0.53 -2.81
C SER A 83 -17.89 -0.60 -1.80
N GLY A 84 -18.73 -0.40 -0.78
CA GLY A 84 -18.90 -1.27 0.38
C GLY A 84 -19.52 -2.63 0.07
N GLN A 85 -18.86 -3.40 -0.78
CA GLN A 85 -19.14 -4.79 -1.04
C GLN A 85 -17.80 -5.51 -1.17
N ASP A 86 -17.82 -6.79 -0.81
CA ASP A 86 -16.80 -7.80 -1.12
C ASP A 86 -16.69 -7.97 -2.66
N GLY A 87 -16.40 -6.86 -3.35
CA GLY A 87 -16.46 -6.71 -4.78
C GLY A 87 -15.14 -7.16 -5.37
N GLN A 88 -15.21 -8.21 -6.18
CA GLN A 88 -14.19 -8.54 -7.16
C GLN A 88 -13.86 -7.28 -7.95
N VAL A 89 -12.67 -6.72 -7.74
CA VAL A 89 -12.11 -5.72 -8.65
C VAL A 89 -11.72 -6.50 -9.90
N ALA A 90 -12.58 -6.45 -10.92
CA ALA A 90 -12.27 -6.98 -12.23
C ALA A 90 -11.14 -6.14 -12.82
N VAL A 91 -9.92 -6.67 -12.80
CA VAL A 91 -8.81 -6.07 -13.54
C VAL A 91 -8.74 -6.73 -14.89
N THR A 92 -9.01 -5.95 -15.94
CA THR A 92 -8.84 -6.37 -17.32
C THR A 92 -7.36 -6.29 -17.67
N ILE A 93 -6.74 -7.42 -18.03
CA ILE A 93 -5.37 -7.47 -18.55
C ILE A 93 -5.48 -7.60 -20.07
N CYS A 94 -4.96 -6.63 -20.83
CA CYS A 94 -4.74 -6.81 -22.27
C CYS A 94 -3.36 -7.44 -22.49
N THR A 95 -3.35 -8.47 -23.33
CA THR A 95 -2.21 -9.36 -23.60
C THR A 95 -1.00 -8.67 -24.22
#